data_AF-A0A7W1YCZ5-F1
#
_entry.id   AF-A0A7W1YCZ5-F1
#
_cell.length_a   1.000
_cell.length_b   1.000
_cell.length_c   1.000
_cell.angle_alpha   90.00
_cell.angle_beta   90.00
_cell.angle_gamma   90.00
#
_symmetry.space_group_name_H-M   'P 1'
#
loop_
_entity.id
_entity.type
_entity.pdbx_description
1 polymer ?
#
loop_
_entity_poly.entity_id
_entity_poly.type
_entity_poly.pdbx_seq_one_letter_code
_entity_poly.pdbx_strand_id
1 'polypeptide(L)'
;AATIAVPSTHANSGGLRDLNLSSAAMDVNGKAYVAWHDCRFRAGCSSNDIVVSTSMNGETWSTPHRVPIDPISSTVDHFLPGLEIEPGTGGPTAHIALTYYFYPQANCTASTCQLMEGYVSSPDAGNTWTAPVILAGPIKLGWIADTDQGFMVGDYQSVSFVNGQAYPSFASATANTGMFHEDMFSTASGLIDGLAINSSHGEQPVQGFHSDHLPLTTPAWVE
;
A
#
# COMPACT_ATOMS: atom_id res chain seq x y z
N ALA A 1 23.81 2.54 8.91
CA ALA A 1 22.44 2.42 8.39
C ALA A 1 21.98 0.99 8.61
N ALA A 2 20.80 0.78 9.19
CA ALA A 2 20.22 -0.55 9.36
C ALA A 2 19.30 -0.87 8.17
N THR A 3 19.32 -2.13 7.71
CA THR A 3 18.40 -2.61 6.68
C THR A 3 17.13 -3.14 7.35
N ILE A 4 15.95 -2.63 6.97
CA ILE A 4 14.65 -3.10 7.49
C ILE A 4 14.34 -4.50 6.96
N ALA A 5 14.30 -4.63 5.63
CA ALA A 5 14.10 -5.87 4.90
C ALA A 5 14.57 -5.66 3.44
N VAL A 6 14.82 -6.76 2.74
CA VAL A 6 14.89 -6.75 1.27
C VAL A 6 13.50 -7.15 0.76
N PRO A 7 12.77 -6.28 0.05
CA PRO A 7 11.47 -6.62 -0.49
C PRO A 7 11.56 -7.74 -1.53
N SER A 8 10.53 -8.58 -1.59
CA SER A 8 10.28 -9.47 -2.73
C SER A 8 8.95 -9.07 -3.33
N THR A 9 8.91 -8.86 -4.63
CA THR A 9 7.83 -8.10 -5.28
C THR A 9 7.35 -8.80 -6.54
N HIS A 10 6.05 -8.76 -6.74
CA HIS A 10 5.42 -9.02 -8.02
C HIS A 10 5.47 -7.73 -8.86
N ALA A 11 5.90 -7.82 -10.12
CA ALA A 11 5.84 -6.68 -11.02
C ALA A 11 4.38 -6.43 -11.42
N ASN A 12 3.83 -5.29 -11.01
CA ASN A 12 2.43 -4.98 -11.31
C ASN A 12 2.17 -4.95 -12.83
N SER A 13 0.94 -5.32 -13.19
CA SER A 13 0.54 -5.43 -14.59
C SER A 13 0.24 -4.07 -15.22
N GLY A 14 0.31 -4.04 -16.55
CA GLY A 14 -0.14 -2.89 -17.35
C GLY A 14 0.84 -1.73 -17.46
N GLY A 15 2.06 -1.85 -16.92
CA GLY A 15 3.09 -0.82 -17.01
C GLY A 15 2.80 0.38 -16.11
N LEU A 16 2.18 0.13 -14.94
CA LEU A 16 2.04 1.15 -13.91
C LEU A 16 3.42 1.42 -13.31
N ARG A 17 3.74 2.71 -13.12
CA ARG A 17 4.92 3.13 -12.40
C ARG A 17 4.74 2.82 -10.92
N ASP A 18 5.43 1.79 -10.47
CA ASP A 18 5.52 1.42 -9.07
C ASP A 18 6.97 1.08 -8.73
N LEU A 19 7.58 1.94 -7.92
CA LEU A 19 8.98 1.86 -7.53
C LEU A 19 9.17 1.18 -6.17
N ASN A 20 8.12 0.54 -5.64
CA ASN A 20 8.07 -0.02 -4.28
C ASN A 20 8.47 0.99 -3.21
N LEU A 21 7.86 2.17 -3.29
CA LEU A 21 8.06 3.22 -2.32
C LEU A 21 7.40 2.83 -1.00
N SER A 22 8.14 3.02 0.10
CA SER A 22 7.61 2.78 1.44
C SER A 22 6.93 4.01 2.00
N SER A 23 5.95 3.78 2.89
CA SER A 23 5.37 4.82 3.75
C SER A 23 5.76 4.55 5.20
N ALA A 24 5.97 5.61 5.97
CA ALA A 24 6.41 5.49 7.35
C ALA A 24 5.74 6.52 8.25
N ALA A 25 5.42 6.10 9.47
CA ALA A 25 4.91 6.96 10.53
C ALA A 25 5.40 6.47 11.89
N MET A 26 5.18 7.27 12.94
CA MET A 26 5.64 6.98 14.29
C MET A 26 4.51 7.19 15.29
N ASP A 27 4.40 6.30 16.27
CA ASP A 27 3.44 6.47 17.37
C ASP A 27 3.95 7.46 18.44
N VAL A 28 3.09 7.83 19.40
CA VAL A 28 3.45 8.79 20.47
C VAL A 28 4.57 8.28 21.40
N ASN A 29 4.84 6.98 21.40
CA ASN A 29 5.88 6.34 22.20
C ASN A 29 7.20 6.21 21.44
N GLY A 30 7.28 6.70 20.21
CA GLY A 30 8.48 6.64 19.38
C GLY A 30 8.65 5.34 18.58
N LYS A 31 7.63 4.47 18.53
CA LYS A 31 7.67 3.27 17.70
C LYS A 31 7.46 3.66 16.24
N ALA A 32 8.45 3.38 15.40
CA ALA A 32 8.36 3.56 13.96
C ALA A 32 7.61 2.38 13.32
N TYR A 33 6.79 2.70 12.31
CA TYR A 33 6.07 1.78 11.45
C TYR A 33 6.46 2.10 10.01
N VAL A 34 6.81 1.08 9.23
CA VAL A 34 7.14 1.19 7.81
C VAL A 34 6.32 0.19 7.04
N ALA A 35 5.59 0.66 6.03
CA ALA A 35 4.78 -0.13 5.12
C ALA A 35 5.34 -0.09 3.70
N TRP A 36 5.27 -1.22 2.99
CA TRP A 36 5.63 -1.36 1.57
C TRP A 36 4.86 -2.54 0.98
N HIS A 37 4.96 -2.74 -0.33
CA HIS A 37 4.33 -3.88 -0.98
C HIS A 37 5.30 -5.06 -1.11
N ASP A 38 4.80 -6.28 -0.93
CA ASP A 38 5.63 -7.47 -0.92
C ASP A 38 4.82 -8.74 -1.23
N CYS A 39 5.38 -9.63 -2.04
CA CYS A 39 4.76 -10.87 -2.46
C CYS A 39 5.18 -12.09 -1.61
N ARG A 40 5.96 -11.92 -0.53
CA ARG A 40 6.50 -13.04 0.26
C ARG A 40 5.45 -13.99 0.85
N PHE A 41 4.20 -13.55 0.97
CA PHE A 41 3.09 -14.36 1.46
C PHE A 41 2.27 -15.02 0.34
N ARG A 42 2.59 -14.71 -0.93
CA ARG A 42 1.89 -15.21 -2.12
C ARG A 42 2.70 -16.32 -2.80
N ALA A 43 2.05 -17.45 -3.04
CA ALA A 43 2.69 -18.58 -3.71
C ALA A 43 3.14 -18.18 -5.12
N GLY A 44 4.42 -18.42 -5.44
CA GLY A 44 4.99 -18.06 -6.73
C GLY A 44 5.05 -16.55 -6.99
N CYS A 45 4.94 -15.72 -5.95
CA CYS A 45 4.92 -14.25 -6.09
C CYS A 45 3.84 -13.78 -7.08
N SER A 46 2.65 -14.38 -7.02
CA SER A 46 1.57 -14.16 -7.99
C SER A 46 0.88 -12.79 -7.91
N SER A 47 1.09 -12.07 -6.81
CA SER A 47 0.57 -10.74 -6.52
C SER A 47 1.33 -10.17 -5.31
N ASN A 48 1.17 -8.88 -5.02
CA ASN A 48 1.67 -8.25 -3.80
C ASN A 48 0.60 -8.13 -2.71
N ASP A 49 1.05 -8.17 -1.46
CA ASP A 49 0.34 -7.67 -0.29
C ASP A 49 0.97 -6.37 0.21
N ILE A 50 0.26 -5.61 1.05
CA ILE A 50 0.93 -4.62 1.90
C ILE A 50 1.47 -5.31 3.16
N VAL A 51 2.72 -5.02 3.51
CA VAL A 51 3.37 -5.52 4.73
C VAL A 51 3.84 -4.35 5.59
N VAL A 52 3.93 -4.58 6.90
CA VAL A 52 4.42 -3.61 7.89
C VAL A 52 5.56 -4.22 8.69
N SER A 53 6.60 -3.43 8.95
CA SER A 53 7.64 -3.71 9.95
C SER A 53 7.77 -2.53 10.91
N THR A 54 8.13 -2.83 12.16
CA THR A 54 8.18 -1.83 13.23
C THR A 54 9.50 -1.84 13.98
N SER A 55 9.84 -0.71 14.59
CA SER A 55 11.07 -0.57 15.37
C SER A 55 10.91 0.44 16.51
N MET A 56 11.53 0.18 17.65
CA MET A 56 11.62 1.14 18.77
C MET A 56 12.88 2.00 18.74
N ASN A 57 13.88 1.63 17.93
CA ASN A 57 15.20 2.25 17.94
C ASN A 57 15.72 2.61 16.54
N GLY A 58 14.99 2.25 15.49
CA GLY A 58 15.39 2.45 14.09
C GLY A 58 16.51 1.51 13.61
N GLU A 59 17.02 0.64 14.48
CA GLU A 59 18.15 -0.26 14.19
C GLU A 59 17.71 -1.71 14.06
N THR A 60 16.85 -2.16 14.99
CA THR A 60 16.28 -3.50 15.00
C THR A 60 14.82 -3.43 14.60
N TRP A 61 14.48 -4.15 13.53
CA TRP A 61 13.15 -4.14 12.92
C TRP A 61 12.47 -5.50 13.12
N SER A 62 11.15 -5.49 13.30
CA SER A 62 10.37 -6.71 13.34
C SER A 62 10.42 -7.42 11.99
N THR A 63 10.23 -8.74 11.99
CA THR A 63 9.92 -9.46 10.75
C THR A 63 8.71 -8.80 10.07
N PRO A 64 8.68 -8.65 8.74
CA PRO A 64 7.53 -8.04 8.08
C PRO A 64 6.27 -8.88 8.28
N HIS A 65 5.18 -8.24 8.67
CA HIS A 65 3.87 -8.85 8.87
C HIS A 65 2.90 -8.32 7.81
N ARG A 66 2.05 -9.21 7.28
CA ARG A 66 1.07 -8.85 6.26
C ARG A 66 -0.08 -8.04 6.85
N VAL A 67 -0.57 -7.05 6.12
CA VAL A 67 -1.87 -6.42 6.38
C VAL A 67 -2.95 -7.32 5.76
N PRO A 68 -3.86 -7.90 6.55
CA PRO A 68 -4.82 -8.91 6.09
C PRO A 68 -6.02 -8.29 5.37
N ILE A 69 -5.77 -7.61 4.24
CA ILE A 69 -6.78 -6.97 3.39
C ILE A 69 -7.72 -8.04 2.78
N ASP A 70 -7.13 -9.12 2.28
CA ASP A 70 -7.82 -10.31 1.79
C ASP A 70 -7.03 -11.60 2.08
N PRO A 71 -7.59 -12.80 1.83
CA PRO A 71 -6.88 -14.05 2.04
C PRO A 71 -5.66 -14.19 1.11
N ILE A 72 -4.58 -14.82 1.59
CA ILE A 72 -3.35 -15.08 0.81
C ILE A 72 -3.57 -15.86 -0.50
N SER A 73 -4.74 -16.51 -0.66
CA SER A 73 -5.15 -17.22 -1.87
C SER A 73 -5.85 -16.34 -2.90
N SER A 74 -6.04 -15.04 -2.63
CA SER A 74 -6.69 -14.12 -3.55
C SER A 74 -5.78 -13.83 -4.76
N THR A 75 -6.37 -13.22 -5.79
CA THR A 75 -5.64 -12.76 -6.98
C THR A 75 -5.45 -11.24 -6.98
N VAL A 76 -5.70 -10.58 -5.85
CA VAL A 76 -5.60 -9.12 -5.73
C VAL A 76 -4.15 -8.73 -5.52
N ASP A 77 -3.72 -7.69 -6.22
CA ASP A 77 -2.37 -7.12 -6.17
C ASP A 77 -2.40 -5.74 -5.52
N HIS A 78 -1.70 -5.56 -4.40
CA HIS A 78 -1.74 -4.33 -3.59
C HIS A 78 -0.39 -3.63 -3.61
N PHE A 79 -0.40 -2.31 -3.80
CA PHE A 79 0.83 -1.54 -3.94
C PHE A 79 0.65 -0.05 -3.56
N LEU A 80 1.77 0.68 -3.57
CA LEU A 80 1.84 2.12 -3.27
C LEU A 80 1.12 2.52 -1.97
N PRO A 81 1.50 1.98 -0.79
CA PRO A 81 0.80 2.27 0.45
C PRO A 81 1.01 3.71 0.93
N GLY A 82 -0.01 4.28 1.56
CA GLY A 82 0.09 5.47 2.43
C GLY A 82 -0.28 5.10 3.87
N LEU A 83 0.57 5.43 4.85
CA LEU A 83 0.41 5.01 6.26
C LEU A 83 0.60 6.20 7.20
N GLU A 84 -0.32 6.34 8.17
CA GLU A 84 -0.23 7.29 9.29
C GLU A 84 -0.65 6.63 10.60
N ILE A 85 -0.09 7.10 11.72
CA ILE A 85 -0.52 6.74 13.07
C ILE A 85 -1.32 7.91 13.67
N GLU A 86 -2.46 7.65 14.30
CA GLU A 86 -3.26 8.70 14.93
C GLU A 86 -2.46 9.44 16.01
N PRO A 87 -2.32 10.77 15.93
CA PRO A 87 -1.60 11.56 16.92
C PRO A 87 -2.10 11.30 18.35
N GLY A 88 -1.17 11.04 19.26
CA GLY A 88 -1.47 10.77 20.67
C GLY A 88 -1.79 9.32 21.00
N THR A 89 -1.89 8.43 19.99
CA THR A 89 -2.00 6.98 20.19
C THR A 89 -0.62 6.32 20.15
N GLY A 90 -0.48 5.14 20.79
CA GLY A 90 0.77 4.39 20.76
C GLY A 90 0.76 3.10 21.55
N GLY A 91 1.84 2.33 21.43
CA GLY A 91 1.95 1.02 22.08
C GLY A 91 0.88 0.06 21.54
N PRO A 92 0.24 -0.78 22.39
CA PRO A 92 -0.79 -1.73 21.95
C PRO A 92 -2.08 -1.09 21.41
N THR A 93 -2.27 0.21 21.59
CA THR A 93 -3.46 0.95 21.14
C THR A 93 -3.10 2.02 20.10
N ALA A 94 -1.97 1.86 19.40
CA ALA A 94 -1.64 2.74 18.27
C ALA A 94 -2.70 2.54 17.18
N HIS A 95 -3.36 3.62 16.78
CA HIS A 95 -4.34 3.57 15.70
C HIS A 95 -3.64 3.84 14.37
N ILE A 96 -3.80 2.93 13.41
CA ILE A 96 -3.15 2.97 12.10
C ILE A 96 -4.22 3.23 11.05
N ALA A 97 -4.00 4.23 10.19
CA ALA A 97 -4.72 4.36 8.92
C ALA A 97 -3.78 3.95 7.78
N LEU A 98 -4.30 3.16 6.84
CA LEU A 98 -3.56 2.70 5.69
C LEU A 98 -4.42 2.82 4.43
N THR A 99 -3.93 3.57 3.46
CA THR A 99 -4.42 3.59 2.09
C THR A 99 -3.48 2.80 1.18
N TYR A 100 -3.99 2.35 0.05
CA TYR A 100 -3.23 1.57 -0.92
C TYR A 100 -3.96 1.54 -2.26
N TYR A 101 -3.20 1.51 -3.35
CA TYR A 101 -3.75 1.14 -4.64
C TYR A 101 -3.79 -0.38 -4.79
N PHE A 102 -4.72 -0.88 -5.59
CA PHE A 102 -4.76 -2.29 -5.94
C PHE A 102 -5.37 -2.58 -7.30
N TYR A 103 -5.00 -3.75 -7.84
CA TYR A 103 -5.74 -4.40 -8.92
C TYR A 103 -6.56 -5.56 -8.36
N PRO A 104 -7.88 -5.62 -8.62
CA PRO A 104 -8.69 -6.78 -8.24
C PRO A 104 -8.23 -8.11 -8.86
N GLN A 105 -7.46 -8.05 -9.95
CA GLN A 105 -6.84 -9.20 -10.63
C GLN A 105 -5.41 -8.82 -11.04
N ALA A 106 -4.42 -9.49 -10.44
CA ALA A 106 -2.99 -9.24 -10.68
C ALA A 106 -2.58 -9.50 -12.14
N ASN A 107 -3.16 -10.52 -12.79
CA ASN A 107 -2.84 -10.93 -14.15
C ASN A 107 -3.59 -10.14 -15.24
N CYS A 108 -3.90 -8.87 -14.98
CA CYS A 108 -4.53 -7.99 -15.95
C CYS A 108 -3.53 -7.52 -17.04
N THR A 109 -4.03 -6.78 -18.03
CA THR A 109 -3.21 -6.15 -19.08
C THR A 109 -3.46 -4.64 -19.07
N ALA A 110 -2.64 -3.86 -19.78
CA ALA A 110 -2.83 -2.41 -19.85
C ALA A 110 -4.28 -1.98 -20.22
N SER A 111 -4.99 -2.79 -21.03
CA SER A 111 -6.38 -2.54 -21.40
C SER A 111 -7.43 -3.04 -20.40
N THR A 112 -7.08 -3.97 -19.51
CA THR A 112 -8.01 -4.63 -18.58
C THR A 112 -7.74 -4.34 -17.11
N CYS A 113 -6.57 -3.78 -16.76
CA CYS A 113 -6.27 -3.37 -15.40
C CYS A 113 -7.25 -2.30 -14.94
N GLN A 114 -7.80 -2.51 -13.75
CA GLN A 114 -8.74 -1.63 -13.08
C GLN A 114 -8.07 -1.19 -11.79
N LEU A 115 -7.42 -0.03 -11.83
CA LEU A 115 -6.76 0.53 -10.67
C LEU A 115 -7.82 1.06 -9.69
N MET A 116 -7.75 0.58 -8.47
CA MET A 116 -8.66 0.94 -7.38
C MET A 116 -7.86 1.55 -6.23
N GLU A 117 -8.50 2.41 -5.45
CA GLU A 117 -7.93 2.94 -4.19
C GLU A 117 -8.69 2.33 -3.01
N GLY A 118 -7.97 1.78 -2.06
CA GLY A 118 -8.50 1.12 -0.87
C GLY A 118 -8.06 1.78 0.44
N TYR A 119 -8.81 1.48 1.49
CA TYR A 119 -8.52 1.90 2.87
C TYR A 119 -8.76 0.76 3.85
N VAL A 120 -7.87 0.60 4.81
CA VAL A 120 -8.05 -0.21 6.03
C VAL A 120 -7.48 0.53 7.22
N SER A 121 -7.94 0.19 8.42
CA SER A 121 -7.36 0.70 9.65
C SER A 121 -7.19 -0.39 10.71
N SER A 122 -6.38 -0.08 11.71
CA SER A 122 -6.13 -0.94 12.86
C SER A 122 -6.19 -0.11 14.15
N PRO A 123 -7.04 -0.46 15.12
CA PRO A 123 -7.12 0.24 16.41
C PRO A 123 -6.10 -0.29 17.45
N ASP A 124 -5.30 -1.29 17.10
CA ASP A 124 -4.50 -2.07 18.05
C ASP A 124 -3.09 -2.37 17.53
N ALA A 125 -2.47 -1.37 16.91
CA ALA A 125 -1.08 -1.39 16.46
C ALA A 125 -0.77 -2.45 15.39
N GLY A 126 -1.78 -2.80 14.57
CA GLY A 126 -1.67 -3.75 13.47
C GLY A 126 -1.97 -5.20 13.85
N ASN A 127 -2.49 -5.47 15.05
CA ASN A 127 -2.85 -6.83 15.48
C ASN A 127 -4.16 -7.31 14.81
N THR A 128 -5.14 -6.42 14.70
CA THR A 128 -6.39 -6.61 13.98
C THR A 128 -6.66 -5.43 13.05
N TRP A 129 -7.37 -5.72 11.95
CA TRP A 129 -7.66 -4.78 10.89
C TRP A 129 -9.15 -4.78 10.54
N THR A 130 -9.65 -3.63 10.12
CA THR A 130 -11.01 -3.48 9.60
C THR A 130 -11.21 -4.24 8.29
N ALA A 131 -12.47 -4.40 7.89
CA ALA A 131 -12.76 -4.73 6.49
C ALA A 131 -12.29 -3.59 5.57
N PRO A 132 -11.85 -3.90 4.33
CA PRO A 132 -11.43 -2.88 3.38
C PRO A 132 -12.60 -2.04 2.87
N VAL A 133 -12.34 -0.75 2.69
CA VAL A 133 -13.24 0.22 2.06
C VAL A 133 -12.64 0.65 0.73
N ILE A 134 -13.45 0.64 -0.34
CA ILE A 134 -13.04 1.19 -1.63
C ILE A 134 -13.28 2.69 -1.61
N LEU A 135 -12.22 3.47 -1.82
CA LEU A 135 -12.27 4.94 -1.85
C LEU A 135 -12.52 5.47 -3.27
N ALA A 136 -11.92 4.84 -4.28
CA ALA A 136 -12.06 5.26 -5.67
C ALA A 136 -11.80 4.13 -6.67
N GLY A 137 -12.09 4.42 -7.93
CA GLY A 137 -11.93 3.51 -9.07
C GLY A 137 -13.25 2.97 -9.63
N PRO A 138 -13.20 2.21 -10.73
CA PRO A 138 -11.98 1.81 -11.44
C PRO A 138 -11.39 2.93 -12.29
N ILE A 139 -10.09 3.18 -12.12
CA ILE A 139 -9.28 4.04 -12.99
C ILE A 139 -8.67 3.14 -14.07
N LYS A 140 -8.84 3.51 -15.34
CA LYS A 140 -8.14 2.85 -16.46
C LYS A 140 -6.79 3.50 -16.67
N LEU A 141 -5.77 2.70 -17.00
CA LEU A 141 -4.42 3.24 -17.20
C LEU A 141 -4.33 4.30 -18.31
N GLY A 142 -5.12 4.17 -19.38
CA GLY A 142 -5.21 5.21 -20.41
C GLY A 142 -5.86 6.54 -19.97
N TRP A 143 -6.28 6.67 -18.70
CA TRP A 143 -6.87 7.89 -18.14
C TRP A 143 -5.89 8.69 -17.29
N ILE A 144 -4.72 8.15 -17.00
CA ILE A 144 -3.68 8.77 -16.15
C ILE A 144 -2.42 9.05 -16.97
N ALA A 145 -1.56 9.91 -16.43
CA ALA A 145 -0.33 10.32 -17.09
C ALA A 145 0.58 9.13 -17.44
N ASP A 146 1.01 9.06 -18.70
CA ASP A 146 2.03 8.11 -19.18
C ASP A 146 3.40 8.80 -19.17
N THR A 147 4.32 8.28 -18.34
CA THR A 147 5.65 8.85 -18.13
C THR A 147 6.72 7.97 -18.77
N ASP A 148 7.97 8.42 -18.77
CA ASP A 148 9.13 7.60 -19.16
C ASP A 148 9.33 6.35 -18.28
N GLN A 149 8.64 6.28 -17.14
CA GLN A 149 8.65 5.17 -16.19
C GLN A 149 7.29 4.43 -16.10
N GLY A 150 6.34 4.74 -16.99
CA GLY A 150 5.02 4.10 -17.04
C GLY A 150 3.87 4.99 -16.56
N PHE A 151 2.67 4.40 -16.50
CA PHE A 151 1.45 5.09 -16.06
C PHE A 151 1.53 5.45 -14.57
N MET A 152 1.20 6.67 -14.18
CA MET A 152 1.48 7.17 -12.84
C MET A 152 0.22 7.70 -12.17
N VAL A 153 0.04 7.43 -10.87
CA VAL A 153 -1.02 7.99 -9.99
C VAL A 153 -0.43 8.79 -8.81
N GLY A 154 0.77 9.35 -9.02
CA GLY A 154 1.60 9.86 -7.95
C GLY A 154 2.47 8.79 -7.31
N ASP A 155 3.65 9.21 -6.84
CA ASP A 155 4.54 8.38 -6.01
C ASP A 155 4.18 8.44 -4.51
N TYR A 156 3.27 9.34 -4.14
CA TYR A 156 3.00 9.71 -2.76
C TYR A 156 1.50 9.87 -2.54
N GLN A 157 0.81 8.75 -2.30
CA GLN A 157 -0.46 8.81 -1.57
C GLN A 157 -0.17 8.88 -0.06
N SER A 158 -1.03 9.55 0.68
CA SER A 158 -0.87 9.73 2.13
C SER A 158 -2.21 9.71 2.83
N VAL A 159 -2.17 9.59 4.15
CA VAL A 159 -3.34 9.74 5.01
C VAL A 159 -2.96 10.59 6.21
N SER A 160 -3.90 11.35 6.73
CA SER A 160 -3.68 12.21 7.89
C SER A 160 -4.86 12.14 8.84
N PHE A 161 -4.59 12.17 10.14
CA PHE A 161 -5.64 12.21 11.15
C PHE A 161 -5.99 13.65 11.53
N VAL A 162 -7.29 13.95 11.57
CA VAL A 162 -7.83 15.21 12.10
C VAL A 162 -8.96 14.87 13.06
N ASN A 163 -8.79 15.23 14.34
CA ASN A 163 -9.78 14.96 15.40
C ASN A 163 -10.23 13.49 15.45
N GLY A 164 -9.27 12.57 15.40
CA GLY A 164 -9.50 11.12 15.47
C GLY A 164 -10.18 10.50 14.26
N GLN A 165 -10.14 11.18 13.10
CA GLN A 165 -10.65 10.64 11.84
C GLN A 165 -9.58 10.74 10.76
N ALA A 166 -9.50 9.72 9.91
CA ALA A 166 -8.53 9.66 8.83
C ALA A 166 -9.02 10.36 7.56
N TYR A 167 -8.14 11.13 6.93
CA TYR A 167 -8.37 11.83 5.68
C TYR A 167 -7.26 11.45 4.70
N PRO A 168 -7.56 10.60 3.70
CA PRO A 168 -6.59 10.19 2.71
C PRO A 168 -6.38 11.29 1.66
N SER A 169 -5.24 11.29 0.98
CA SER A 169 -4.93 12.10 -0.18
C SER A 169 -4.34 11.20 -1.26
N PHE A 170 -5.08 11.01 -2.35
CA PHE A 170 -4.74 10.07 -3.42
C PHE A 170 -5.13 10.64 -4.78
N ALA A 171 -4.49 10.18 -5.85
CA ALA A 171 -4.88 10.55 -7.20
C ALA A 171 -6.07 9.71 -7.68
N SER A 172 -6.98 10.31 -8.41
CA SER A 172 -7.99 9.56 -9.15
C SER A 172 -8.23 10.19 -10.50
N ALA A 173 -8.67 9.37 -11.46
CA ALA A 173 -8.91 9.85 -12.79
C ALA A 173 -10.20 9.33 -13.41
N THR A 174 -10.73 10.15 -14.31
CA THR A 174 -11.87 9.82 -15.17
C THR A 174 -11.46 9.84 -16.64
N ALA A 175 -12.36 9.41 -17.52
CA ALA A 175 -12.06 9.29 -18.95
C ALA A 175 -11.55 10.60 -19.56
N ASN A 176 -10.35 10.53 -20.14
CA ASN A 176 -9.73 11.64 -20.87
C ASN A 176 -10.63 12.15 -22.02
N THR A 177 -10.80 13.48 -22.12
CA THR A 177 -11.59 14.15 -23.19
C THR A 177 -10.73 15.03 -24.11
N GLY A 178 -9.49 14.61 -24.37
CA GLY A 178 -8.41 15.39 -24.99
C GLY A 178 -7.43 16.02 -23.99
N MET A 179 -7.70 15.90 -22.68
CA MET A 179 -6.83 16.27 -21.56
C MET A 179 -7.02 15.22 -20.45
N PHE A 180 -5.99 15.02 -19.61
CA PHE A 180 -6.12 14.18 -18.42
C PHE A 180 -7.00 14.85 -17.38
N HIS A 181 -7.98 14.09 -16.86
CA HIS A 181 -8.79 14.46 -15.70
C HIS A 181 -8.31 13.63 -14.52
N GLU A 182 -7.08 13.90 -14.11
CA GLU A 182 -6.37 13.22 -13.03
C GLU A 182 -6.10 14.26 -11.93
N ASP A 183 -6.85 14.15 -10.83
CA ASP A 183 -6.84 15.11 -9.73
C ASP A 183 -6.50 14.42 -8.41
N MET A 184 -6.12 15.20 -7.40
CA MET A 184 -5.94 14.72 -6.03
C MET A 184 -7.27 14.82 -5.27
N PHE A 185 -7.66 13.72 -4.65
CA PHE A 185 -8.91 13.57 -3.89
C PHE A 185 -8.65 13.28 -2.42
N SER A 186 -9.62 13.67 -1.61
CA SER A 186 -9.76 13.25 -0.22
C SER A 186 -11.22 12.93 0.06
N THR A 187 -11.49 12.28 1.19
CA THR A 187 -12.87 12.05 1.63
C THR A 187 -13.48 13.34 2.17
N ALA A 188 -14.74 13.62 1.80
CA ALA A 188 -15.44 14.82 2.27
C ALA A 188 -15.69 14.81 3.79
N SER A 189 -15.78 13.62 4.37
CA SER A 189 -15.86 13.37 5.80
C SER A 189 -14.71 12.47 6.21
N GLY A 190 -14.28 12.59 7.46
CA GLY A 190 -13.24 11.74 8.01
C GLY A 190 -13.70 10.28 8.09
N LEU A 191 -12.80 9.37 7.74
CA LEU A 191 -12.99 7.93 7.88
C LEU A 191 -12.86 7.57 9.35
N ILE A 192 -13.82 6.79 9.84
CA ILE A 192 -13.83 6.24 11.20
C ILE A 192 -13.56 4.74 11.14
N ASP A 193 -12.92 4.24 12.18
CA ASP A 193 -12.63 2.81 12.29
C ASP A 193 -13.92 2.00 12.39
N GLY A 194 -14.01 0.98 11.55
CA GLY A 194 -15.01 -0.07 11.66
C GLY A 194 -14.62 -1.12 12.70
N LEU A 195 -15.38 -2.20 12.75
CA LEU A 195 -15.00 -3.38 13.54
C LEU A 195 -13.72 -4.00 12.95
N ALA A 196 -12.65 -4.04 13.74
CA ALA A 196 -11.39 -4.68 13.39
C ALA A 196 -11.34 -6.12 13.92
N ILE A 197 -11.35 -7.08 13.00
CA ILE A 197 -11.34 -8.53 13.32
C ILE A 197 -10.42 -9.34 12.40
N ASN A 198 -9.98 -8.77 11.28
CA ASN A 198 -9.08 -9.45 10.36
C ASN A 198 -7.68 -9.47 10.95
N SER A 199 -7.02 -10.62 10.95
CA SER A 199 -5.67 -10.76 11.48
C SER A 199 -4.83 -11.69 10.61
N SER A 200 -3.56 -11.33 10.42
CA SER A 200 -2.52 -12.17 9.80
C SER A 200 -1.74 -12.97 10.86
N HIS A 201 -2.20 -13.01 12.11
CA HIS A 201 -1.51 -13.71 13.19
C HIS A 201 -1.28 -15.19 12.84
N GLY A 202 0.00 -15.58 12.81
CA GLY A 202 0.42 -16.95 12.47
C GLY A 202 0.68 -17.17 10.98
N GLU A 203 0.34 -16.23 10.09
CA GLU A 203 0.78 -16.30 8.70
C GLU A 203 2.31 -16.22 8.61
N GLN A 204 2.89 -17.02 7.72
CA GLN A 204 4.34 -17.09 7.50
C GLN A 204 4.64 -16.85 6.02
N PRO A 205 5.80 -16.25 5.69
CA PRO A 205 6.26 -16.18 4.31
C PRO A 205 6.33 -17.57 3.67
N VAL A 206 6.03 -17.63 2.37
CA VAL A 206 6.17 -18.84 1.56
C VAL A 206 7.64 -19.24 1.50
N GLN A 207 7.95 -20.53 1.68
CA GLN A 207 9.33 -20.99 1.61
C GLN A 207 9.96 -20.67 0.24
N GLY A 208 11.13 -20.01 0.25
CA GLY A 208 11.85 -19.66 -0.98
C GLY A 208 11.22 -18.53 -1.78
N PHE A 209 10.42 -17.67 -1.14
CA PHE A 209 9.89 -16.46 -1.76
C PHE A 209 11.01 -15.61 -2.40
N HIS A 210 10.72 -15.05 -3.57
CA HIS A 210 11.58 -14.15 -4.32
C HIS A 210 10.72 -13.33 -5.28
N SER A 211 11.21 -12.16 -5.70
CA SER A 211 10.55 -11.39 -6.75
C SER A 211 10.39 -12.21 -8.03
N ASP A 212 9.29 -12.04 -8.74
CA ASP A 212 9.05 -12.68 -10.05
C ASP A 212 9.72 -11.91 -11.21
N HIS A 213 10.38 -10.81 -10.89
CA HIS A 213 11.09 -9.95 -11.82
C HIS A 213 12.51 -9.62 -11.32
N LEU A 214 13.36 -9.16 -12.24
CA LEU A 214 14.66 -8.57 -11.89
C LEU A 214 14.44 -7.24 -11.15
N PRO A 215 15.35 -6.83 -10.25
CA PRO A 215 15.25 -5.55 -9.58
C PRO A 215 14.96 -4.41 -10.57
N LEU A 216 13.95 -3.60 -10.28
CA LEU A 216 13.65 -2.40 -11.06
C LEU A 216 14.84 -1.45 -10.93
N THR A 217 15.70 -1.42 -11.94
CA THR A 217 16.79 -0.44 -11.99
C THR A 217 16.19 0.90 -12.35
N THR A 218 16.35 1.91 -11.49
CA THR A 218 16.16 3.29 -11.94
C THR A 218 17.07 3.52 -13.15
N PRO A 219 16.59 4.08 -14.27
CA PRO A 219 17.47 4.48 -15.35
C PRO A 219 18.54 5.40 -14.78
N ALA A 220 19.82 5.09 -15.01
CA ALA A 220 20.88 6.04 -14.73
C ALA A 220 20.61 7.26 -15.62
N TRP A 221 20.37 8.42 -15.02
CA TRP A 221 20.36 9.69 -15.75
C TRP A 221 21.71 9.82 -16.45
N VAL A 222 21.70 9.71 -17.78
CA VAL A 222 22.82 10.20 -18.59
C VAL A 222 22.56 11.69 -18.75
N GLU A 223 23.17 12.50 -17.88
CA GLU A 223 23.30 13.96 -18.10
C GLU A 223 24.11 14.25 -19.37
#